data_AF-A0A9W3DLV5-F1
#
_entry.id   AF-A0A9W3DLV5-F1
#
_cell.length_a   1.000
_cell.length_b   1.000
_cell.length_c   1.000
_cell.angle_alpha   90.00
_cell.angle_beta   90.00
_cell.angle_gamma   90.00
#
_symmetry.space_group_name_H-M   'P 1'
#
loop_
_entity.id
_entity.type
_entity.pdbx_description
1 polymer ?
#
loop_
_entity_poly.entity_id
_entity_poly.type
_entity_poly.pdbx_seq_one_letter_code
_entity_poly.pdbx_strand_id
1 'polypeptide(L)'
;MADPSPASFGTQANALLRKNLTYQRKHIWTLILVPLFLCLILLAIQHVMDALMKSVSDMAGDCKSNPNLSGGKCPIPNPPMLPPMLQIPQHELRSVKTDFLPYKDLPDKSCRGTMGGSCPVTILMTGDKQPLGKSLSANIFSTSFAVNSSDLLPTLANNVLGTTIAADKNNYADPGLASGLLIYSIQPLCNANSTWPLSLEKIQTEVKCVQGLCLWRNNSADVNNELFKGSYRGNPAGITNEIAAAYDLMSTDKRNFNVTIWYNSTYKDEFSIGPVKLIRVPRSINLVQYIVLSRHMHPLTIVFLSLFFFFFFCQGFEFHINMRRVCKTLQNNIS
;
A
#
# COMPACT_ATOMS: atom_id res chain seq x y z
N MET A 1 -30.58 -45.41 64.44
CA MET A 1 -30.43 -45.32 62.97
C MET A 1 -29.07 -44.73 62.71
N ALA A 2 -28.14 -45.51 62.15
CA ALA A 2 -26.81 -45.00 61.83
C ALA A 2 -26.89 -44.23 60.51
N ASP A 3 -26.52 -42.95 60.54
CA ASP A 3 -26.37 -42.14 59.34
C ASP A 3 -25.26 -42.76 58.46
N PRO A 4 -25.49 -43.02 57.17
CA PRO A 4 -24.46 -43.58 56.31
C PRO A 4 -23.34 -42.55 56.13
N SER A 5 -22.20 -42.80 56.77
CA SER A 5 -21.00 -41.98 56.62
C SER A 5 -20.61 -41.88 55.14
N PRO A 6 -20.35 -40.67 54.61
CA PRO A 6 -19.93 -40.49 53.23
C PRO A 6 -18.68 -41.32 52.94
N ALA A 7 -18.69 -42.08 51.85
CA ALA A 7 -17.54 -42.89 51.45
C ALA A 7 -16.29 -42.00 51.33
N SER A 8 -15.11 -42.53 51.72
CA SER A 8 -13.87 -41.76 51.69
C SER A 8 -13.57 -41.20 50.30
N PHE A 9 -12.87 -40.07 50.23
CA PHE A 9 -12.56 -39.39 48.96
C PHE A 9 -11.94 -40.33 47.91
N GLY A 10 -11.03 -41.22 48.32
CA GLY A 10 -10.41 -42.20 47.41
C GLY A 10 -11.40 -43.23 46.87
N THR A 11 -12.38 -43.64 47.69
CA THR A 11 -13.43 -44.58 47.28
C THR A 11 -14.40 -43.92 46.28
N GLN A 12 -14.76 -42.66 46.51
CA GLN A 12 -15.58 -41.88 45.58
C GLN A 12 -14.84 -41.60 44.26
N ALA A 13 -13.57 -41.22 44.32
CA ALA A 13 -12.74 -40.98 43.14
C ALA A 13 -12.55 -42.25 42.29
N ASN A 14 -12.32 -43.40 42.93
CA ASN A 14 -12.20 -44.69 42.23
C ASN A 14 -13.53 -45.11 41.58
N ALA A 15 -14.66 -44.88 42.26
CA ALA A 15 -15.99 -45.14 41.68
C ALA A 15 -16.28 -44.25 40.47
N LEU A 16 -15.95 -42.95 40.55
CA LEU A 16 -16.07 -42.01 39.44
C LEU A 16 -15.14 -42.37 38.28
N LEU A 17 -13.89 -42.76 38.56
CA LEU A 17 -12.93 -43.20 37.54
C LEU A 17 -13.43 -44.44 36.80
N ARG A 18 -13.94 -45.45 37.52
CA ARG A 18 -14.52 -46.65 36.89
C ARG A 18 -15.74 -46.33 36.05
N LYS A 19 -16.60 -45.41 36.52
CA LYS A 19 -17.78 -44.94 35.75
C LYS A 19 -17.35 -44.24 34.46
N ASN A 20 -16.37 -43.33 34.53
CA ASN A 20 -15.84 -42.63 33.37
C ASN A 20 -15.12 -43.56 32.39
N LEU A 21 -14.31 -44.52 32.87
CA LEU A 21 -13.64 -45.50 32.03
C LEU A 21 -14.62 -46.44 31.33
N THR A 22 -15.71 -46.83 31.99
CA THR A 22 -16.74 -47.67 31.37
C THR A 22 -17.52 -46.92 30.29
N TYR A 23 -17.76 -45.62 30.51
CA TYR A 23 -18.36 -44.73 29.51
C TYR A 23 -17.42 -44.54 28.30
N GLN A 24 -16.14 -44.26 28.54
CA GLN A 24 -15.12 -44.15 27.50
C GLN A 24 -14.90 -45.46 26.76
N ARG A 25 -14.95 -46.62 27.42
CA ARG A 25 -14.81 -47.95 26.78
C ARG A 25 -15.91 -48.22 25.75
N LYS A 26 -17.14 -47.73 25.98
CA LYS A 26 -18.24 -47.85 25.01
C LYS A 26 -18.07 -46.93 23.79
N HIS A 27 -17.34 -45.82 23.93
CA HIS A 27 -17.07 -44.85 22.85
C HIS A 27 -15.59 -44.81 22.41
N ILE A 28 -14.80 -45.82 22.76
CA ILE A 28 -13.35 -45.84 22.54
C ILE A 28 -13.00 -45.83 21.05
N TRP A 29 -13.85 -46.47 20.24
CA TRP A 29 -13.75 -46.45 18.79
C TRP A 29 -13.90 -45.03 18.25
N THR A 30 -14.84 -44.22 18.76
CA THR A 30 -15.01 -42.83 18.32
C THR A 30 -13.79 -41.97 18.68
N LEU A 31 -13.16 -42.20 19.84
CA LEU A 31 -11.97 -41.46 20.28
C LEU A 31 -10.72 -41.77 19.43
N ILE A 32 -10.60 -42.99 18.90
CA ILE A 32 -9.47 -43.44 18.08
C ILE A 32 -9.72 -43.20 16.59
N LEU A 33 -10.95 -43.43 16.11
CA LEU A 33 -11.31 -43.35 14.70
C LEU A 33 -11.35 -41.90 14.20
N VAL A 34 -11.71 -40.93 15.05
CA VAL A 34 -11.76 -39.51 14.67
C VAL A 34 -10.37 -38.92 14.37
N PRO A 35 -9.35 -39.07 15.24
CA PRO A 35 -7.98 -38.65 14.92
C PRO A 35 -7.41 -39.39 13.71
N LEU A 36 -7.66 -40.70 13.60
CA LEU A 36 -7.20 -41.50 12.46
C LEU A 36 -7.79 -40.98 11.14
N PHE A 37 -9.10 -40.72 11.12
CA PHE A 37 -9.80 -40.17 9.97
C PHE A 37 -9.30 -38.77 9.59
N LEU A 38 -9.05 -37.90 10.58
CA LEU A 38 -8.42 -36.59 10.37
C LEU A 38 -7.02 -36.73 9.75
N CYS A 39 -6.19 -37.65 10.24
CA CYS A 39 -4.87 -37.91 9.65
C CYS A 39 -4.96 -38.39 8.20
N LEU A 40 -5.92 -39.27 7.88
CA LEU A 40 -6.15 -39.72 6.50
C LEU A 40 -6.60 -38.59 5.58
N ILE A 41 -7.46 -37.68 6.07
CA ILE A 41 -7.86 -36.48 5.32
C ILE A 41 -6.65 -35.58 5.07
N LEU A 42 -5.83 -35.32 6.09
CA LEU A 42 -4.64 -34.49 5.94
C LEU A 42 -3.63 -35.09 4.95
N LEU A 43 -3.43 -36.42 4.98
CA LEU A 43 -2.59 -37.12 4.01
C LEU A 43 -3.16 -37.04 2.59
N ALA A 44 -4.47 -37.18 2.43
CA ALA A 44 -5.12 -37.02 1.13
C ALA A 44 -4.96 -35.58 0.61
N ILE A 45 -5.13 -34.57 1.46
CA ILE A 45 -4.90 -33.17 1.11
C ILE A 45 -3.43 -32.95 0.72
N GLN A 46 -2.48 -33.49 1.48
CA GLN A 46 -1.05 -33.42 1.15
C GLN A 46 -0.76 -34.04 -0.22
N HIS A 47 -1.28 -35.23 -0.51
CA HIS A 47 -1.12 -35.88 -1.81
C HIS A 47 -1.71 -35.07 -2.97
N VAL A 48 -2.89 -34.48 -2.78
CA VAL A 48 -3.52 -33.62 -3.78
C VAL A 48 -2.67 -32.36 -4.00
N MET A 49 -2.18 -31.74 -2.93
CA MET A 49 -1.32 -30.55 -3.01
C MET A 49 0.02 -30.86 -3.69
N ASP A 50 0.63 -32.01 -3.39
CA ASP A 50 1.88 -32.45 -4.01
C ASP A 50 1.69 -32.75 -5.51
N ALA A 51 0.58 -33.40 -5.88
CA ALA A 51 0.25 -33.65 -7.28
C ALA A 51 0.00 -32.33 -8.05
N LEU A 52 -0.67 -31.37 -7.42
CA LEU A 52 -0.93 -30.05 -7.99
C LEU A 52 0.36 -29.24 -8.13
N MET A 53 1.21 -29.21 -7.09
CA MET A 53 2.54 -28.59 -7.13
C MET A 53 3.45 -29.22 -8.18
N LYS A 54 3.40 -30.55 -8.34
CA LYS A 54 4.14 -31.26 -9.38
C LYS A 54 3.65 -30.88 -10.78
N SER A 55 2.34 -30.80 -11.00
CA SER A 55 1.78 -30.35 -12.29
C SER A 55 2.17 -28.90 -12.62
N VAL A 56 2.22 -28.01 -11.62
CA VAL A 56 2.69 -26.62 -11.79
C VAL A 56 4.19 -26.59 -12.08
N SER A 57 4.99 -27.43 -11.41
CA SER A 57 6.43 -27.56 -11.64
C SER A 57 6.75 -28.12 -13.03
N ASP A 58 5.96 -29.09 -13.50
CA ASP A 58 6.08 -29.64 -14.87
C ASP A 58 5.72 -28.57 -15.92
N MET A 59 4.73 -27.71 -15.65
CA MET A 59 4.46 -26.51 -16.46
C MET A 59 5.58 -25.46 -16.38
N ALA A 60 6.31 -25.40 -15.27
CA ALA A 60 7.47 -24.51 -15.07
C ALA A 60 8.78 -25.08 -15.64
N GLY A 61 8.82 -26.35 -16.07
CA GLY A 61 9.95 -26.94 -16.79
C GLY A 61 10.32 -26.17 -18.07
N ASP A 62 9.37 -25.44 -18.64
CA ASP A 62 9.53 -24.62 -19.84
C ASP A 62 10.13 -23.21 -19.57
N CYS A 63 10.36 -22.87 -18.30
CA CYS A 63 10.98 -21.60 -17.90
C CYS A 63 12.44 -21.45 -18.38
N LYS A 64 13.10 -22.56 -18.70
CA LYS A 64 14.49 -22.57 -19.22
C LYS A 64 14.56 -22.26 -20.71
N SER A 65 13.47 -22.52 -21.45
CA SER A 65 13.40 -22.44 -22.91
C SER A 65 12.88 -21.09 -23.42
N ASN A 66 12.07 -20.39 -22.60
CA ASN A 66 11.33 -19.21 -23.04
C ASN A 66 11.49 -18.03 -22.07
N PRO A 67 12.38 -17.05 -22.34
CA PRO A 67 12.61 -15.90 -21.47
C PRO A 67 11.37 -14.99 -21.31
N ASN A 68 10.37 -15.14 -22.19
CA ASN A 68 9.10 -14.40 -22.14
C ASN A 68 8.10 -14.93 -21.08
N LEU A 69 8.37 -16.08 -20.45
CA LEU A 69 7.50 -16.65 -19.40
C LEU A 69 7.88 -16.21 -17.97
N SER A 70 8.98 -15.47 -17.81
CA SER A 70 9.43 -14.90 -16.52
C SER A 70 8.45 -13.86 -15.97
N GLY A 71 8.07 -14.01 -14.69
CA GLY A 71 7.17 -13.08 -13.99
C GLY A 71 5.68 -13.44 -14.00
N GLY A 72 5.30 -14.49 -14.74
CA GLY A 72 3.95 -15.07 -14.69
C GLY A 72 3.92 -16.43 -13.99
N LYS A 73 4.64 -17.41 -14.56
CA LYS A 73 4.69 -18.80 -14.04
C LYS A 73 6.08 -19.18 -13.49
N CYS A 74 7.10 -18.42 -13.85
CA CYS A 74 8.49 -18.73 -13.53
C CYS A 74 9.05 -17.82 -12.44
N PRO A 75 9.86 -18.35 -11.51
CA PRO A 75 10.58 -17.54 -10.54
C PRO A 75 11.55 -16.59 -11.25
N ILE A 76 11.51 -15.31 -10.90
CA ILE A 76 12.49 -14.33 -11.38
C ILE A 76 13.66 -14.35 -10.37
N PRO A 77 14.84 -14.87 -10.75
CA PRO A 77 15.96 -15.02 -9.82
C PRO A 77 16.50 -13.66 -9.34
N ASN A 78 16.48 -12.65 -10.22
CA ASN A 78 16.91 -11.28 -9.91
C ASN A 78 15.81 -10.30 -10.37
N PRO A 79 14.90 -9.87 -9.47
CA PRO A 79 13.86 -8.92 -9.83
C PRO A 79 14.50 -7.57 -10.21
N PRO A 80 13.99 -6.90 -11.27
CA PRO A 80 14.50 -5.60 -11.64
C PRO A 80 14.20 -4.58 -10.52
N MET A 81 15.14 -3.66 -10.29
CA MET A 81 14.88 -2.52 -9.43
C MET A 81 13.99 -1.51 -10.17
N LEU A 82 12.88 -1.13 -9.55
CA LEU A 82 11.90 -0.21 -10.13
C LEU A 82 11.92 1.13 -9.39
N PRO A 83 11.84 2.28 -10.09
CA PRO A 83 11.75 3.58 -9.45
C PRO A 83 10.44 3.70 -8.65
N PRO A 84 10.46 4.28 -7.44
CA PRO A 84 9.27 4.40 -6.63
C PRO A 84 8.38 5.54 -7.12
N MET A 85 7.20 5.21 -7.63
CA MET A 85 6.24 6.18 -8.18
C MET A 85 4.97 6.31 -7.33
N LEU A 86 4.44 7.53 -7.24
CA LEU A 86 3.14 7.84 -6.65
C LEU A 86 2.02 7.58 -7.66
N GLN A 87 0.87 7.10 -7.20
CA GLN A 87 -0.34 7.08 -8.01
C GLN A 87 -0.90 8.50 -8.11
N ILE A 88 -1.00 9.05 -9.31
CA ILE A 88 -1.58 10.38 -9.54
C ILE A 88 -2.78 10.30 -10.49
N PRO A 89 -3.74 11.22 -10.38
CA PRO A 89 -4.86 11.30 -11.32
C PRO A 89 -4.42 11.77 -12.71
N GLN A 90 -5.14 11.29 -13.73
CA GLN A 90 -5.09 11.83 -15.09
C GLN A 90 -5.45 13.32 -15.11
N HIS A 91 -4.95 14.08 -16.08
CA HIS A 91 -5.01 15.54 -16.04
C HIS A 91 -6.44 16.10 -16.12
N GLU A 92 -7.36 15.36 -16.76
CA GLU A 92 -8.78 15.69 -16.90
C GLU A 92 -9.57 15.45 -15.61
N LEU A 93 -9.04 14.62 -14.71
CA LEU A 93 -9.68 14.19 -13.47
C LEU A 93 -9.15 14.94 -12.23
N ARG A 94 -8.05 15.70 -12.37
CA ARG A 94 -7.40 16.43 -11.27
C ARG A 94 -8.32 17.44 -10.57
N SER A 95 -8.09 17.63 -9.27
CA SER A 95 -8.86 18.55 -8.44
C SER A 95 -8.86 19.99 -8.98
N VAL A 96 -10.06 20.54 -9.17
CA VAL A 96 -10.34 21.92 -9.57
C VAL A 96 -11.51 22.48 -8.77
N LYS A 97 -11.65 23.79 -8.77
CA LYS A 97 -12.79 24.50 -8.20
C LYS A 97 -14.08 24.14 -8.94
N THR A 98 -15.12 23.78 -8.19
CA THR A 98 -16.45 23.42 -8.71
C THR A 98 -17.55 23.95 -7.77
N ASP A 99 -18.81 23.87 -8.19
CA ASP A 99 -19.95 24.36 -7.38
C ASP A 99 -20.10 23.58 -6.05
N PHE A 100 -19.80 22.29 -6.05
CA PHE A 100 -19.88 21.42 -4.86
C PHE A 100 -18.59 21.39 -4.02
N LEU A 101 -17.47 21.88 -4.58
CA LEU A 101 -16.18 22.10 -3.92
C LEU A 101 -15.65 23.52 -4.22
N PRO A 102 -16.24 24.57 -3.60
CA PRO A 102 -15.94 25.96 -3.91
C PRO A 102 -14.70 26.49 -3.15
N TYR A 103 -13.69 25.65 -2.93
CA TYR A 103 -12.45 26.05 -2.28
C TYR A 103 -11.66 27.02 -3.19
N LYS A 104 -11.28 28.18 -2.64
CA LYS A 104 -10.60 29.26 -3.41
C LYS A 104 -9.15 28.94 -3.75
N ASP A 105 -8.54 28.00 -3.05
CA ASP A 105 -7.15 27.55 -3.23
C ASP A 105 -7.03 26.41 -4.26
N LEU A 106 -8.15 25.91 -4.79
CA LEU A 106 -8.17 25.00 -5.93
C LEU A 106 -8.05 25.76 -7.25
N PRO A 107 -7.37 25.18 -8.25
CA PRO A 107 -7.24 25.77 -9.58
C PRO A 107 -8.58 25.81 -10.33
N ASP A 108 -8.72 26.71 -11.29
CA ASP A 108 -9.93 26.78 -12.13
C ASP A 108 -10.02 25.59 -13.10
N LYS A 109 -11.26 25.21 -13.44
CA LYS A 109 -11.56 24.08 -14.34
C LYS A 109 -10.87 24.17 -15.71
N SER A 110 -10.53 25.37 -16.16
CA SER A 110 -9.82 25.62 -17.43
C SER A 110 -8.46 24.91 -17.52
N CYS A 111 -7.83 24.54 -16.42
CA CYS A 111 -6.54 23.84 -16.44
C CYS A 111 -6.63 22.39 -16.96
N ARG A 112 -7.83 21.79 -17.01
CA ARG A 112 -8.07 20.36 -17.38
C ARG A 112 -7.98 20.09 -18.89
N GLY A 113 -7.28 20.93 -19.65
CA GLY A 113 -7.24 20.89 -21.12
C GLY A 113 -6.97 19.50 -21.72
N THR A 114 -7.50 19.28 -22.92
CA THR A 114 -7.52 17.99 -23.63
C THR A 114 -6.15 17.48 -24.09
N MET A 115 -5.12 18.34 -24.16
CA MET A 115 -3.75 17.95 -24.49
C MET A 115 -2.78 18.50 -23.45
N GLY A 116 -2.44 17.67 -22.45
CA GLY A 116 -1.38 17.96 -21.49
C GLY A 116 -1.76 19.03 -20.46
N GLY A 117 -3.00 18.98 -19.96
CA GLY A 117 -3.56 19.93 -18.98
C GLY A 117 -2.58 20.36 -17.88
N SER A 118 -2.60 21.66 -17.56
CA SER A 118 -1.69 22.30 -16.61
C SER A 118 -2.10 22.13 -15.15
N CYS A 119 -3.22 21.43 -14.87
CA CYS A 119 -3.70 21.28 -13.51
C CYS A 119 -2.64 20.64 -12.61
N PRO A 120 -2.37 21.20 -11.43
CA PRO A 120 -1.44 20.62 -10.49
C PRO A 120 -1.95 19.30 -9.89
N VAL A 121 -1.01 18.46 -9.47
CA VAL A 121 -1.29 17.29 -8.64
C VAL A 121 -1.53 17.77 -7.21
N THR A 122 -2.78 17.69 -6.76
CA THR A 122 -3.17 18.17 -5.43
C THR A 122 -2.94 17.10 -4.37
N ILE A 123 -2.34 17.50 -3.24
CA ILE A 123 -2.21 16.71 -2.01
C ILE A 123 -2.78 17.52 -0.85
N LEU A 124 -3.65 16.91 -0.05
CA LEU A 124 -4.20 17.57 1.14
C LEU A 124 -3.38 17.26 2.40
N MET A 125 -3.31 18.21 3.32
CA MET A 125 -2.61 18.07 4.59
C MET A 125 -3.45 18.62 5.74
N THR A 126 -3.45 17.91 6.85
CA THR A 126 -4.11 18.29 8.11
C THR A 126 -3.27 17.78 9.28
N GLY A 127 -3.59 18.21 10.50
CA GLY A 127 -2.98 17.71 11.74
C GLY A 127 -3.03 18.76 12.85
N ASP A 128 -2.64 18.36 14.07
CA ASP A 128 -2.77 19.21 15.26
C ASP A 128 -1.85 20.45 15.20
N LYS A 129 -0.69 20.30 14.54
CA LYS A 129 0.34 21.35 14.43
C LYS A 129 0.41 21.89 13.01
N GLN A 130 -0.41 22.89 12.70
CA GLN A 130 -0.40 23.57 11.39
C GLN A 130 1.00 24.04 10.94
N PRO A 131 1.86 24.62 11.80
CA PRO A 131 3.21 25.01 11.38
C PRO A 131 4.05 23.84 10.86
N LEU A 132 3.91 22.65 11.45
CA LEU A 132 4.58 21.44 10.97
C LEU A 132 4.07 21.07 9.57
N GLY A 133 2.75 21.07 9.39
CA GLY A 133 2.10 20.79 8.11
C GLY A 133 2.52 21.74 6.98
N LYS A 134 2.49 23.06 7.23
CA LYS A 134 2.94 24.09 6.26
C LYS A 134 4.41 23.92 5.88
N SER A 135 5.22 23.51 6.84
CA SER A 135 6.64 23.34 6.62
C SER A 135 6.96 22.04 5.88
N LEU A 136 6.17 20.99 6.12
CA LEU A 136 6.20 19.74 5.35
C LEU A 136 5.72 19.97 3.91
N SER A 137 4.60 20.68 3.71
CA SER A 137 4.05 21.01 2.38
C SER A 137 5.03 21.79 1.51
N ALA A 138 5.84 22.66 2.11
CA ALA A 138 6.84 23.43 1.40
C ALA A 138 8.03 22.58 0.90
N ASN A 139 8.28 21.42 1.53
CA ASN A 139 9.44 20.58 1.25
C ASN A 139 9.08 19.21 0.63
N ILE A 140 7.79 18.89 0.52
CA ILE A 140 7.33 17.58 0.01
C ILE A 140 7.64 17.37 -1.47
N PHE A 141 7.65 18.45 -2.23
CA PHE A 141 8.15 18.50 -3.59
C PHE A 141 9.48 19.25 -3.53
N SER A 142 10.57 18.57 -3.18
CA SER A 142 11.90 19.21 -3.22
C SER A 142 12.35 19.44 -4.66
N THR A 143 13.31 20.35 -4.84
CA THR A 143 13.82 20.74 -6.17
C THR A 143 14.44 19.54 -6.88
N SER A 144 13.80 19.10 -7.97
CA SER A 144 14.31 18.05 -8.85
C SER A 144 15.70 18.43 -9.39
N PHE A 145 16.56 17.43 -9.60
CA PHE A 145 17.76 17.58 -10.41
C PHE A 145 17.68 16.63 -11.61
N ALA A 146 18.20 17.07 -12.75
CA ALA A 146 18.32 16.23 -13.93
C ALA A 146 19.24 15.04 -13.62
N VAL A 147 18.78 13.83 -13.95
CA VAL A 147 19.50 12.62 -13.61
C VAL A 147 20.64 12.40 -14.60
N ASN A 148 21.83 12.88 -14.26
CA ASN A 148 23.07 12.71 -15.04
C ASN A 148 24.03 11.70 -14.40
N SER A 149 23.54 10.73 -13.61
CA SER A 149 24.39 9.76 -12.91
C SER A 149 24.56 8.45 -13.68
N SER A 150 25.72 7.80 -13.48
CA SER A 150 25.96 6.41 -13.88
C SER A 150 24.99 5.43 -13.22
N ASP A 151 24.55 5.72 -11.99
CA ASP A 151 23.55 4.95 -11.25
C ASP A 151 22.18 5.63 -11.30
N LEU A 152 21.36 5.26 -12.30
CA LEU A 152 20.09 5.92 -12.64
C LEU A 152 18.96 5.71 -11.60
N LEU A 153 18.83 4.50 -11.06
CA LEU A 153 17.70 4.14 -10.19
C LEU A 153 17.74 4.80 -8.79
N PRO A 154 18.87 4.83 -8.06
CA PRO A 154 18.96 5.51 -6.78
C PRO A 154 18.70 7.02 -6.87
N THR A 155 19.15 7.66 -7.96
CA THR A 155 18.95 9.09 -8.20
C THR A 155 17.51 9.40 -8.63
N LEU A 156 16.83 8.50 -9.35
CA LEU A 156 15.39 8.61 -9.60
C LEU A 156 14.58 8.59 -8.30
N ALA A 157 14.97 7.80 -7.30
CA ALA A 157 14.26 7.71 -6.03
C ALA A 157 14.25 9.03 -5.23
N ASN A 158 15.24 9.90 -5.46
CA ASN A 158 15.29 11.25 -4.88
C ASN A 158 14.26 12.21 -5.49
N ASN A 159 13.78 11.91 -6.71
CA ASN A 159 12.75 12.70 -7.38
C ASN A 159 11.35 12.20 -7.00
N VAL A 160 10.40 13.12 -6.84
CA VAL A 160 9.00 12.76 -6.58
C VAL A 160 8.34 12.36 -7.89
N LEU A 161 8.49 11.09 -8.26
CA LEU A 161 7.91 10.55 -9.49
C LEU A 161 6.46 10.09 -9.26
N GLY A 162 5.64 10.20 -10.30
CA GLY A 162 4.26 9.74 -10.33
C GLY A 162 3.85 9.20 -11.69
N THR A 163 2.84 8.34 -11.69
CA THR A 163 2.22 7.80 -12.91
C THR A 163 0.70 7.82 -12.78
N THR A 164 0.02 8.00 -13.90
CA THR A 164 -1.44 7.92 -14.00
C THR A 164 -1.95 6.49 -14.14
N ILE A 165 -1.03 5.54 -14.39
CA ILE A 165 -1.36 4.14 -14.64
C ILE A 165 -1.37 3.37 -13.32
N ALA A 166 -2.51 2.71 -13.07
CA ALA A 166 -2.69 1.83 -11.91
C ALA A 166 -1.59 0.76 -11.88
N ALA A 167 -1.13 0.39 -10.68
CA ALA A 167 -0.19 -0.72 -10.53
C ALA A 167 -0.85 -2.05 -10.94
N ASP A 168 -0.03 -3.03 -11.32
CA ASP A 168 -0.51 -4.36 -11.68
C ASP A 168 -0.61 -5.27 -10.44
N LYS A 169 -0.88 -6.55 -10.64
CA LYS A 169 -1.08 -7.58 -9.62
C LYS A 169 0.20 -7.97 -8.88
N ASN A 170 1.37 -7.57 -9.39
CA ASN A 170 2.66 -7.88 -8.80
C ASN A 170 3.61 -6.66 -8.91
N ASN A 171 4.75 -6.75 -8.21
CA ASN A 171 5.78 -5.71 -8.20
C ASN A 171 6.98 -6.05 -9.12
N TYR A 172 6.85 -7.05 -9.99
CA TYR A 172 7.94 -7.46 -10.89
C TYR A 172 8.02 -6.58 -12.13
N ALA A 173 6.86 -6.17 -12.63
CA ALA A 173 6.74 -5.25 -13.76
C ALA A 173 5.79 -4.13 -13.36
N ASP A 174 6.19 -2.90 -13.66
CA ASP A 174 5.36 -1.74 -13.43
C ASP A 174 4.72 -1.29 -14.74
N PRO A 175 3.38 -1.35 -14.88
CA PRO A 175 2.70 -0.94 -16.11
C PRO A 175 2.87 0.56 -16.40
N GLY A 176 3.20 1.37 -15.40
CA GLY A 176 3.51 2.79 -15.56
C GLY A 176 4.89 3.05 -16.18
N LEU A 177 5.72 2.02 -16.37
CA LEU A 177 7.03 2.09 -17.03
C LEU A 177 7.02 1.46 -18.44
N ALA A 178 5.87 1.35 -19.10
CA ALA A 178 5.83 0.87 -20.47
C ALA A 178 6.22 1.96 -21.50
N SER A 179 6.72 1.52 -22.65
CA SER A 179 7.08 2.43 -23.76
C SER A 179 5.87 3.25 -24.23
N GLY A 180 6.07 4.55 -24.44
CA GLY A 180 5.02 5.49 -24.86
C GLY A 180 4.14 6.03 -23.71
N LEU A 181 4.32 5.57 -22.48
CA LEU A 181 3.62 6.11 -21.31
C LEU A 181 4.44 7.20 -20.61
N LEU A 182 3.76 8.27 -20.22
CA LEU A 182 4.39 9.42 -19.56
C LEU A 182 4.62 9.16 -18.07
N ILE A 183 5.84 9.43 -17.62
CA ILE A 183 6.18 9.52 -16.21
C ILE A 183 6.16 11.00 -15.82
N TYR A 184 5.65 11.30 -14.63
CA TYR A 184 5.60 12.67 -14.14
C TYR A 184 6.60 12.91 -13.03
N SER A 185 7.34 14.00 -13.10
CA SER A 185 8.11 14.54 -11.99
C SER A 185 7.30 15.65 -11.32
N ILE A 186 6.89 15.41 -10.08
CA ILE A 186 6.05 16.34 -9.31
C ILE A 186 6.96 17.36 -8.61
N GLN A 187 6.85 18.62 -9.00
CA GLN A 187 7.70 19.72 -8.54
C GLN A 187 6.86 20.90 -8.07
N PRO A 188 7.37 21.77 -7.18
CA PRO A 188 6.62 22.93 -6.73
C PRO A 188 6.37 23.94 -7.87
N LEU A 189 7.30 24.04 -8.82
CA LEU A 189 7.18 24.80 -10.06
C LEU A 189 7.86 24.02 -11.19
N CYS A 190 7.31 24.12 -12.40
CA CYS A 190 7.87 23.50 -13.60
C CYS A 190 8.54 24.54 -14.49
N ASN A 191 9.78 24.26 -14.87
CA ASN A 191 10.57 25.06 -15.81
C ASN A 191 10.79 24.27 -17.11
N ALA A 192 11.30 24.93 -18.17
CA ALA A 192 11.61 24.27 -19.43
C ALA A 192 12.60 23.09 -19.26
N ASN A 193 13.54 23.20 -18.31
CA ASN A 193 14.53 22.15 -18.01
C ASN A 193 14.02 21.09 -17.02
N SER A 194 12.77 21.21 -16.54
CA SER A 194 12.17 20.25 -15.60
C SER A 194 11.62 19.01 -16.31
N THR A 195 11.66 18.96 -17.64
CA THR A 195 11.27 17.79 -18.44
C THR A 195 12.52 17.21 -19.09
N TRP A 196 12.71 15.89 -19.00
CA TRP A 196 13.92 15.23 -19.49
C TRP A 196 13.62 13.82 -20.03
N PRO A 197 14.42 13.33 -21.00
CA PRO A 197 14.31 11.95 -21.46
C PRO A 197 14.82 10.99 -20.39
N LEU A 198 14.13 9.86 -20.23
CA LEU A 198 14.54 8.74 -19.38
C LEU A 198 14.73 7.50 -20.24
N SER A 199 15.93 6.94 -20.18
CA SER A 199 16.25 5.65 -20.78
C SER A 199 16.60 4.66 -19.67
N LEU A 200 15.67 3.75 -19.37
CA LEU A 200 15.86 2.70 -18.37
C LEU A 200 15.82 1.33 -19.07
N GLU A 201 16.99 0.70 -19.22
CA GLU A 201 17.15 -0.56 -19.94
C GLU A 201 16.54 -0.52 -21.37
N LYS A 202 15.41 -1.19 -21.59
CA LYS A 202 14.67 -1.25 -22.87
C LYS A 202 13.57 -0.20 -22.98
N ILE A 203 13.35 0.61 -21.94
CA ILE A 203 12.29 1.60 -21.86
C ILE A 203 12.87 2.97 -22.21
N GLN A 204 12.34 3.57 -23.26
CA GLN A 204 12.59 4.97 -23.61
C GLN A 204 11.29 5.75 -23.38
N THR A 205 11.33 6.71 -22.48
CA THR A 205 10.19 7.59 -22.19
C THR A 205 10.66 8.99 -21.83
N GLU A 206 9.73 9.92 -21.70
CA GLU A 206 9.97 11.27 -21.24
C GLU A 206 9.39 11.45 -19.83
N VAL A 207 10.19 12.01 -18.93
CA VAL A 207 9.73 12.44 -17.61
C VAL A 207 9.26 13.88 -17.74
N LYS A 208 7.94 14.08 -17.71
CA LYS A 208 7.30 15.38 -17.81
C LYS A 208 7.14 16.03 -16.45
N CYS A 209 7.49 17.30 -16.33
CA CYS A 209 7.19 18.03 -15.09
C CYS A 209 5.69 18.25 -14.90
N VAL A 210 5.21 18.08 -13.68
CA VAL A 210 3.89 18.51 -13.25
C VAL A 210 3.99 19.28 -11.95
N GLN A 211 3.22 20.36 -11.85
CA GLN A 211 3.18 21.14 -10.61
C GLN A 211 2.50 20.33 -9.50
N GLY A 212 3.11 20.25 -8.34
CA GLY A 212 2.53 19.73 -7.12
C GLY A 212 1.91 20.86 -6.30
N LEU A 213 0.69 20.66 -5.81
CA LEU A 213 -0.03 21.63 -4.98
C LEU A 213 -0.39 20.99 -3.65
N CYS A 214 0.17 21.50 -2.57
CA CYS A 214 -0.19 21.05 -1.23
C CYS A 214 -1.12 22.04 -0.55
N LEU A 215 -2.30 21.57 -0.14
CA LEU A 215 -3.33 22.40 0.47
C LEU A 215 -3.60 21.97 1.91
N TRP A 216 -3.77 22.94 2.78
CA TRP A 216 -4.09 22.70 4.19
C TRP A 216 -5.59 22.64 4.41
N ARG A 217 -6.05 21.70 5.25
CA ARG A 217 -7.42 21.63 5.79
C ARG A 217 -7.37 21.64 7.30
N ASN A 218 -8.42 22.18 7.92
CA ASN A 218 -8.42 22.42 9.36
C ASN A 218 -8.55 21.13 10.17
N ASN A 219 -9.27 20.15 9.64
CA ASN A 219 -9.49 18.88 10.30
C ASN A 219 -9.63 17.73 9.29
N SER A 220 -9.57 16.49 9.79
CA SER A 220 -9.69 15.29 8.98
C SER A 220 -11.10 15.05 8.41
N ALA A 221 -12.15 15.65 8.98
CA ALA A 221 -13.50 15.60 8.44
C ALA A 221 -13.62 16.43 7.16
N ASP A 222 -13.00 17.60 7.10
CA ASP A 222 -12.91 18.45 5.90
C ASP A 222 -12.17 17.73 4.78
N VAL A 223 -11.02 17.11 5.10
CA VAL A 223 -10.27 16.26 4.16
C VAL A 223 -11.14 15.14 3.63
N ASN A 224 -11.81 14.39 4.52
CA ASN A 224 -12.65 13.27 4.11
C ASN A 224 -13.84 13.71 3.25
N ASN A 225 -14.46 14.84 3.58
CA ASN A 225 -15.56 15.42 2.82
C ASN A 225 -15.11 15.85 1.41
N GLU A 226 -13.95 16.50 1.30
CA GLU A 226 -13.40 16.91 0.00
C GLU A 226 -13.03 15.69 -0.86
N LEU A 227 -12.36 14.69 -0.28
CA LEU A 227 -12.03 13.45 -0.98
C LEU A 227 -13.29 12.69 -1.41
N PHE A 228 -14.32 12.62 -0.55
CA PHE A 228 -15.58 11.98 -0.88
C PHE A 228 -16.29 12.67 -2.03
N LYS A 229 -16.47 13.99 -1.96
CA LYS A 229 -17.05 14.79 -3.04
C LYS A 229 -16.21 14.75 -4.32
N GLY A 230 -14.90 14.53 -4.21
CA GLY A 230 -14.01 14.34 -5.34
C GLY A 230 -14.28 13.06 -6.14
N SER A 231 -14.92 12.06 -5.53
CA SER A 231 -15.35 10.85 -6.24
C SER A 231 -16.60 11.10 -7.07
N TYR A 232 -16.69 10.52 -8.26
CA TYR A 232 -17.88 10.61 -9.13
C TYR A 232 -19.18 10.16 -8.45
N ARG A 233 -19.11 9.29 -7.43
CA ARG A 233 -20.27 8.83 -6.64
C ARG A 233 -20.62 9.75 -5.47
N GLY A 234 -19.73 10.67 -5.10
CA GLY A 234 -19.86 11.50 -3.90
C GLY A 234 -20.31 12.92 -4.15
N ASN A 235 -20.55 13.31 -5.41
CA ASN A 235 -21.07 14.63 -5.76
C ASN A 235 -22.31 14.55 -6.64
N PRO A 236 -23.22 15.55 -6.56
CA PRO A 236 -24.46 15.57 -7.33
C PRO A 236 -24.24 15.69 -8.84
N ALA A 237 -23.06 16.17 -9.29
CA ALA A 237 -22.75 16.34 -10.69
C ALA A 237 -22.26 15.05 -11.38
N GLY A 238 -21.94 13.99 -10.62
CA GLY A 238 -21.44 12.74 -11.17
C GLY A 238 -20.04 12.84 -11.79
N ILE A 239 -19.25 13.86 -11.46
CA ILE A 239 -17.94 14.12 -12.08
C ILE A 239 -16.78 13.75 -11.16
N THR A 240 -15.66 13.32 -11.72
CA THR A 240 -14.45 13.07 -10.94
C THR A 240 -13.65 14.36 -10.72
N ASN A 241 -13.25 14.58 -9.47
CA ASN A 241 -12.42 15.68 -9.01
C ASN A 241 -11.38 15.14 -8.01
N GLU A 242 -10.41 14.41 -8.54
CA GLU A 242 -9.52 13.54 -7.80
C GLU A 242 -8.31 14.27 -7.22
N ILE A 243 -7.97 13.89 -6.00
CA ILE A 243 -6.81 14.33 -5.23
C ILE A 243 -5.89 13.13 -5.09
N ALA A 244 -4.58 13.31 -5.30
CA ALA A 244 -3.64 12.20 -5.40
C ALA A 244 -3.44 11.48 -4.05
N ALA A 245 -3.33 12.27 -2.97
CA ALA A 245 -3.16 11.75 -1.62
C ALA A 245 -3.59 12.80 -0.58
N ALA A 246 -3.84 12.34 0.65
CA ALA A 246 -3.94 13.24 1.79
C ALA A 246 -3.18 12.69 3.00
N TYR A 247 -2.71 13.60 3.85
CA TYR A 247 -1.92 13.28 5.04
C TYR A 247 -2.51 13.95 6.28
N ASP A 248 -2.79 13.17 7.32
CA ASP A 248 -3.06 13.65 8.67
C ASP A 248 -1.79 13.49 9.49
N LEU A 249 -1.19 14.58 9.91
CA LEU A 249 -0.04 14.53 10.80
C LEU A 249 -0.44 14.29 12.25
N MET A 250 -1.73 14.29 12.58
CA MET A 250 -2.25 14.07 13.94
C MET A 250 -1.39 14.80 14.98
N SER A 251 -0.91 14.08 15.99
CA SER A 251 -0.04 14.56 17.07
C SER A 251 1.46 14.44 16.76
N THR A 252 1.88 14.33 15.49
CA THR A 252 3.27 14.11 15.11
C THR A 252 4.20 15.21 15.64
N ASP A 253 5.35 14.81 16.16
CA ASP A 253 6.41 15.68 16.64
C ASP A 253 7.80 15.03 16.55
N LYS A 254 8.79 15.63 17.22
CA LYS A 254 10.18 15.14 17.22
C LYS A 254 10.33 13.73 17.80
N ARG A 255 9.41 13.30 18.66
CA ARG A 255 9.48 12.05 19.42
C ARG A 255 8.45 11.03 18.93
N ASN A 256 7.31 11.50 18.44
CA ASN A 256 6.19 10.68 18.03
C ASN A 256 5.90 10.88 16.55
N PHE A 257 6.02 9.82 15.75
CA PHE A 257 5.55 9.80 14.37
C PHE A 257 4.17 9.14 14.32
N ASN A 258 3.13 9.94 14.07
CA ASN A 258 1.76 9.48 14.00
C ASN A 258 1.06 10.10 12.79
N VAL A 259 1.08 9.39 11.67
CA VAL A 259 0.55 9.88 10.40
C VAL A 259 -0.53 8.95 9.88
N THR A 260 -1.67 9.51 9.48
CA THR A 260 -2.68 8.82 8.69
C THR A 260 -2.53 9.23 7.23
N ILE A 261 -2.63 8.26 6.33
CA ILE A 261 -2.54 8.48 4.88
C ILE A 261 -3.85 8.06 4.23
N TRP A 262 -4.38 8.91 3.37
CA TRP A 262 -5.47 8.57 2.46
C TRP A 262 -4.93 8.43 1.05
N TYR A 263 -5.36 7.37 0.38
CA TYR A 263 -5.06 7.08 -1.01
C TYR A 263 -6.34 6.66 -1.73
N ASN A 264 -6.35 6.80 -3.04
CA ASN A 264 -7.48 6.33 -3.83
C ASN A 264 -7.44 4.80 -3.99
N SER A 265 -8.38 4.12 -3.36
CA SER A 265 -8.53 2.68 -3.45
C SER A 265 -9.19 2.19 -4.74
N THR A 266 -9.79 3.05 -5.58
CA THR A 266 -10.46 2.59 -6.82
C THR A 266 -9.49 2.04 -7.86
N TYR A 267 -8.19 2.36 -7.74
CA TYR A 267 -7.15 1.74 -8.56
C TYR A 267 -6.96 0.25 -8.24
N LYS A 268 -7.45 -0.19 -7.08
CA LYS A 268 -7.64 -1.60 -6.76
C LYS A 268 -8.86 -2.07 -7.55
N ASP A 269 -8.61 -2.77 -8.63
CA ASP A 269 -9.64 -3.32 -9.50
C ASP A 269 -10.28 -4.56 -8.83
N GLU A 270 -11.15 -4.32 -7.84
CA GLU A 270 -11.76 -5.35 -6.99
C GLU A 270 -12.78 -6.23 -7.71
N PHE A 271 -13.20 -5.86 -8.93
CA PHE A 271 -14.19 -6.62 -9.72
C PHE A 271 -13.57 -7.66 -10.67
N SER A 272 -12.25 -7.80 -10.64
CA SER A 272 -11.54 -8.80 -11.44
C SER A 272 -11.71 -10.19 -10.84
N ILE A 273 -12.08 -11.20 -11.65
CA ILE A 273 -12.14 -12.63 -11.26
C ILE A 273 -10.74 -13.19 -10.90
N GLY A 274 -9.67 -12.42 -11.11
CA GLY A 274 -8.28 -12.79 -10.86
C GLY A 274 -7.65 -12.09 -9.65
N PRO A 275 -6.32 -12.17 -9.50
CA PRO A 275 -5.61 -11.52 -8.40
C PRO A 275 -5.85 -10.02 -8.41
N VAL A 276 -5.93 -9.44 -7.23
CA VAL A 276 -6.25 -8.02 -7.04
C VAL A 276 -5.03 -7.16 -7.40
N LYS A 277 -5.26 -6.02 -8.07
CA LYS A 277 -4.20 -5.06 -8.39
C LYS A 277 -3.62 -4.42 -7.13
N LEU A 278 -2.31 -4.15 -7.15
CA LEU A 278 -1.61 -3.46 -6.08
C LEU A 278 -1.90 -1.96 -6.10
N ILE A 279 -1.57 -1.28 -4.99
CA ILE A 279 -1.71 0.17 -4.85
C ILE A 279 -0.37 0.78 -4.43
N ARG A 280 -0.03 1.94 -4.99
CA ARG A 280 1.25 2.64 -4.80
C ARG A 280 1.35 3.42 -3.47
N VAL A 281 0.89 2.81 -2.37
CA VAL A 281 0.98 3.39 -1.02
C VAL A 281 2.42 3.52 -0.50
N PRO A 282 3.37 2.58 -0.78
CA PRO A 282 4.73 2.65 -0.23
C PRO A 282 5.46 3.97 -0.53
N ARG A 283 5.31 4.52 -1.75
CA ARG A 283 5.92 5.80 -2.09
C ARG A 283 5.33 6.94 -1.26
N SER A 284 4.01 7.00 -1.12
CA SER A 284 3.32 8.01 -0.31
C SER A 284 3.77 8.00 1.17
N ILE A 285 3.91 6.81 1.77
CA ILE A 285 4.44 6.66 3.14
C ILE A 285 5.88 7.20 3.21
N ASN A 286 6.73 6.75 2.29
CA ASN A 286 8.15 7.10 2.30
C ASN A 286 8.37 8.61 2.15
N LEU A 287 7.56 9.29 1.32
CA LEU A 287 7.60 10.75 1.15
C LEU A 287 7.45 11.50 2.49
N VAL A 288 6.40 11.19 3.25
CA VAL A 288 6.14 11.89 4.52
C VAL A 288 7.14 11.49 5.59
N GLN A 289 7.43 10.20 5.68
CA GLN A 289 8.36 9.68 6.68
C GLN A 289 9.75 10.28 6.50
N TYR A 290 10.27 10.31 5.27
CA TYR A 290 11.60 10.85 4.97
C TYR A 290 11.75 12.29 5.43
N ILE A 291 10.76 13.14 5.17
CA ILE A 291 10.86 14.58 5.47
C ILE A 291 10.69 14.86 6.97
N VAL A 292 9.80 14.13 7.64
CA VAL A 292 9.65 14.26 9.09
C VAL A 292 10.93 13.81 9.80
N LEU A 293 11.54 12.71 9.35
CA LEU A 293 12.79 12.21 9.91
C LEU A 293 13.99 13.11 9.57
N SER A 294 14.11 13.60 8.34
CA SER A 294 15.25 14.44 7.92
C SER A 294 15.34 15.78 8.65
N ARG A 295 14.25 16.23 9.25
CA ARG A 295 14.26 17.39 10.14
C ARG A 295 14.81 17.15 11.53
N HIS A 296 14.88 15.89 11.94
CA HIS A 296 15.13 15.54 13.34
C HIS A 296 16.29 14.57 13.52
N MET A 297 16.77 13.92 12.46
CA MET A 297 17.78 12.86 12.52
C MET A 297 18.89 13.08 11.49
N HIS A 298 20.09 12.59 11.82
CA HIS A 298 21.24 12.60 10.91
C HIS A 298 20.98 11.66 9.70
N PRO A 299 21.43 11.96 8.47
CA PRO A 299 21.10 11.21 7.25
C PRO A 299 21.33 9.69 7.31
N LEU A 300 22.38 9.25 8.02
CA LEU A 300 22.70 7.82 8.20
C LEU A 300 21.63 7.04 8.96
N THR A 301 20.98 7.66 9.94
CA THR A 301 19.93 7.02 10.76
C THR A 301 18.64 6.82 9.95
N ILE A 302 18.38 7.69 8.97
CA ILE A 302 17.17 7.68 8.13
C ILE A 302 17.17 6.49 7.17
N VAL A 303 18.32 6.18 6.56
CA VAL A 303 18.46 5.04 5.63
C VAL A 303 18.18 3.72 6.37
N PHE A 304 18.69 3.59 7.61
CA PHE A 304 18.52 2.39 8.43
C PHE A 304 17.05 2.15 8.82
N LEU A 305 16.32 3.20 9.20
CA LEU A 305 14.89 3.11 9.51
C LEU A 305 14.04 2.81 8.27
N SER A 306 14.40 3.36 7.10
CA SER A 306 13.66 3.17 5.85
C SER A 306 13.69 1.70 5.38
N LEU A 307 14.84 1.03 5.54
CA LEU A 307 15.00 -0.41 5.28
C LEU A 307 14.17 -1.29 6.24
N PHE A 308 14.08 -0.89 7.52
CA PHE A 308 13.35 -1.64 8.55
C PHE A 308 11.83 -1.67 8.31
N PHE A 309 11.24 -0.61 7.74
CA PHE A 309 9.80 -0.57 7.46
C PHE A 309 9.35 -1.36 6.24
N PHE A 310 10.23 -1.51 5.25
CA PHE A 310 9.93 -2.26 4.05
C PHE A 310 9.66 -3.73 4.38
N PHE A 311 10.36 -4.29 5.38
CA PHE A 311 10.17 -5.66 5.85
C PHE A 311 8.83 -5.90 6.55
N PHE A 312 8.32 -4.94 7.33
CA PHE A 312 7.12 -5.16 8.17
C PHE A 312 5.78 -4.94 7.46
N PHE A 313 5.74 -4.23 6.33
CA PHE A 313 4.47 -4.01 5.60
C PHE A 313 4.09 -5.15 4.65
N CYS A 314 4.91 -6.20 4.51
CA CYS A 314 4.61 -7.35 3.66
C CYS A 314 3.60 -8.35 4.26
N GLN A 315 3.15 -8.17 5.50
CA GLN A 315 2.14 -9.02 6.12
C GLN A 315 0.79 -8.31 6.17
N GLY A 316 0.00 -8.56 5.12
CA GLY A 316 -1.31 -7.96 4.89
C GLY A 316 -2.30 -8.23 6.02
N PHE A 317 -3.07 -7.20 6.34
CA PHE A 317 -4.30 -7.30 7.12
C PHE A 317 -5.46 -6.68 6.33
N GLU A 318 -6.49 -7.48 6.13
CA GLU A 318 -7.74 -7.14 5.46
C GLU A 318 -8.82 -6.77 6.49
N PHE A 319 -9.55 -5.67 6.26
CA PHE A 319 -10.96 -5.52 6.67
C PHE A 319 -11.69 -4.54 5.72
N HIS A 320 -12.99 -4.76 5.55
CA HIS A 320 -13.84 -4.24 4.47
C HIS A 320 -14.38 -2.81 4.71
N ILE A 321 -14.68 -2.13 3.60
CA ILE A 321 -15.45 -0.87 3.37
C ILE A 321 -14.62 0.39 3.02
N ASN A 322 -15.07 1.02 1.92
CA ASN A 322 -14.78 2.34 1.31
C ASN A 322 -13.86 3.29 2.10
N MET A 323 -12.77 3.74 1.44
CA MET A 323 -11.72 4.63 1.95
C MET A 323 -10.94 4.03 3.14
N ARG A 324 -9.90 3.24 2.83
CA ARG A 324 -9.01 2.67 3.85
C ARG A 324 -8.00 3.70 4.36
N ARG A 325 -7.98 3.92 5.68
CA ARG A 325 -6.86 4.54 6.41
C ARG A 325 -5.82 3.48 6.75
N VAL A 326 -4.56 3.85 6.71
CA VAL A 326 -3.48 3.08 7.34
C VAL A 326 -3.00 3.87 8.56
N CYS A 327 -3.15 3.30 9.76
CA CYS A 327 -2.50 3.78 10.98
C CYS A 327 -1.15 3.09 11.15
N LYS A 328 -0.12 3.85 11.53
CA LYS A 328 1.15 3.26 11.99
C LYS A 328 1.70 4.04 13.18
N THR A 329 1.79 3.36 14.31
CA THR A 329 2.48 3.83 15.51
C THR A 329 3.86 3.18 15.56
N LEU A 330 4.87 3.99 15.85
CA LEU A 330 6.22 3.53 16.17
C LEU A 330 6.56 3.93 17.59
N GLN A 331 6.76 2.94 18.45
CA GLN A 331 7.37 3.17 19.75
C GLN A 331 8.24 1.98 20.15
N ASN A 332 9.35 2.32 20.80
CA ASN A 332 10.36 1.49 21.49
C ASN A 332 11.57 1.03 20.67
N ASN A 333 12.56 1.92 20.52
CA ASN A 333 13.91 1.72 21.09
C ASN A 333 14.85 2.83 20.63
N ILE A 334 14.84 3.97 21.34
CA ILE A 334 16.01 4.83 21.49
C ILE A 334 15.97 5.34 22.92
N SER A 335 16.59 4.58 23.83
CA SER A 335 17.16 5.09 25.07
C SER A 335 18.67 5.17 24.87
#